data_AF-A0A8T4LC34-F1
#
_entry.id   AF-A0A8T4LC34-F1
#
_cell.length_a   1.000
_cell.length_b   1.000
_cell.length_c   1.000
_cell.angle_alpha   90.00
_cell.angle_beta   90.00
_cell.angle_gamma   90.00
#
_symmetry.space_group_name_H-M   'P 1'
#
loop_
_entity.id
_entity.type
_entity.pdbx_description
1 polymer ?
#
loop_
_entity_poly.entity_id
_entity_poly.type
_entity_poly.pdbx_seq_one_letter_code
_entity_poly.pdbx_strand_id
1 'polypeptide(L)' 'MENQNEKKVVLCDDCDHCPEVITNTNGATIGEDDNIVKLKPIEWNLLVDNIQNGTLTKIN' A
#
# COMPACT_ATOMS: atom_id res chain seq x y z
N MET A 1 13.09 8.46 14.04
CA MET A 1 13.96 7.32 13.72
C MET A 1 13.21 6.52 12.68
N GLU A 2 13.61 6.62 11.41
CA GLU A 2 13.01 5.81 10.36
C GLU A 2 13.33 4.34 10.65
N ASN A 3 12.29 3.51 10.71
CA ASN A 3 12.47 2.07 10.78
C ASN A 3 13.15 1.62 9.48
N GLN A 4 14.33 0.98 9.58
CA GLN A 4 15.15 0.53 8.44
C GLN A 4 14.49 -0.56 7.56
N ASN A 5 13.18 -0.79 7.69
CA ASN A 5 12.38 -1.77 6.95
C ASN A 5 11.13 -1.16 6.29
N GLU A 6 11.00 0.17 6.25
CA GLU A 6 9.86 0.81 5.59
C GLU A 6 10.11 0.95 4.07
N LYS A 7 9.13 0.55 3.27
CA LYS A 7 9.12 0.75 1.81
C LYS A 7 7.89 1.56 1.43
N LYS A 8 8.09 2.59 0.61
CA LYS A 8 7.07 3.52 0.14
C LYS A 8 6.96 3.49 -1.37
N VAL A 9 5.73 3.41 -1.88
CA VAL A 9 5.37 3.50 -3.30
C VAL A 9 4.28 4.57 -3.46
N VAL A 10 4.47 5.49 -4.38
CA VAL A 10 3.47 6.53 -4.71
C VAL A 10 2.58 6.00 -5.84
N LEU A 11 1.27 6.14 -5.72
CA LEU A 11 0.27 5.63 -6.67
C LEU A 11 -0.20 6.69 -7.70
N CYS A 12 0.59 7.73 -7.92
CA CYS A 12 0.34 8.76 -8.93
C CYS A 12 1.59 8.96 -9.80
N ASP A 13 1.38 9.48 -11.00
CA ASP A 13 2.46 9.70 -11.96
C ASP A 13 3.14 11.09 -11.80
N ASP A 14 2.48 12.13 -11.25
CA ASP A 14 3.07 13.49 -11.20
C ASP A 14 2.34 14.55 -10.30
N CYS A 15 2.15 14.31 -8.99
CA CYS A 15 1.73 15.41 -8.08
C CYS A 15 2.21 15.29 -6.61
N ASP A 16 2.13 16.40 -5.87
CA ASP A 16 2.71 16.57 -4.52
C ASP A 16 1.86 15.96 -3.38
N HIS A 17 0.59 15.65 -3.65
CA HIS A 17 -0.31 14.95 -2.72
C HIS A 17 -0.90 13.76 -3.48
N CYS A 18 -0.44 12.57 -3.14
CA CYS A 18 -0.81 11.35 -3.84
C CYS A 18 -1.08 10.22 -2.85
N PRO A 19 -1.95 9.28 -3.21
CA PRO A 19 -2.10 8.07 -2.43
C PRO A 19 -0.78 7.29 -2.43
N GLU A 20 -0.39 6.83 -1.24
CA GLU A 20 0.85 6.09 -1.06
C GLU A 20 0.57 4.70 -0.50
N VAL A 21 1.44 3.76 -0.81
CA VAL A 21 1.52 2.46 -0.15
C VAL A 21 2.79 2.43 0.66
N ILE A 22 2.66 2.42 1.97
CA ILE A 22 3.76 2.32 2.92
C ILE A 22 3.69 0.95 3.58
N THR A 23 4.75 0.16 3.47
CA THR A 23 4.83 -1.19 4.06
C THR A 23 5.99 -1.28 5.04
N ASN A 24 5.79 -1.99 6.15
CA ASN A 24 6.82 -2.30 7.12
C ASN A 24 6.51 -3.64 7.82
N THR A 25 7.26 -3.99 8.87
CA THR A 25 7.07 -5.26 9.59
C THR A 25 5.70 -5.41 10.25
N ASN A 26 4.98 -4.30 10.47
CA ASN A 26 3.67 -4.29 11.13
C ASN A 26 2.51 -4.32 10.13
N GLY A 27 2.78 -4.35 8.82
CA GLY A 27 1.77 -4.42 7.76
C GLY A 27 1.91 -3.28 6.76
N ALA A 28 0.78 -2.74 6.31
CA ALA A 28 0.74 -1.71 5.28
C ALA A 28 -0.24 -0.58 5.61
N THR A 29 0.06 0.60 5.09
CA THR A 29 -0.82 1.77 5.08
C THR A 29 -1.02 2.18 3.64
N ILE A 30 -2.26 2.37 3.20
CA ILE A 30 -2.61 2.78 1.84
C ILE A 30 -3.52 4.00 1.89
N GLY A 31 -3.19 5.07 1.17
CA GLY A 31 -4.06 6.23 1.03
C GLY A 31 -3.34 7.57 1.08
N GLU A 32 -4.12 8.64 1.23
CA GLU A 32 -3.71 10.05 1.24
C GLU A 32 -4.51 10.80 2.32
N ASP A 33 -3.84 11.70 3.06
CA ASP A 33 -4.44 12.53 4.11
C ASP A 33 -5.32 11.74 5.10
N ASP A 34 -6.60 12.09 5.22
CA ASP A 34 -7.54 11.44 6.13
C ASP A 34 -8.14 10.14 5.56
N ASN A 35 -7.92 9.86 4.26
CA ASN A 35 -8.43 8.68 3.57
C ASN A 35 -7.39 7.55 3.57
N ILE A 36 -7.03 7.09 4.77
CA ILE A 36 -6.01 6.07 4.97
C ILE A 36 -6.62 4.76 5.49
N VAL A 37 -6.29 3.65 4.84
CA VAL A 37 -6.53 2.30 5.35
C VAL A 37 -5.24 1.69 5.90
N LYS A 38 -5.34 1.05 7.06
CA LYS A 38 -4.24 0.29 7.69
C LYS A 38 -4.55 -1.19 7.63
N LEU A 39 -3.63 -1.96 7.06
CA LEU A 39 -3.72 -3.40 6.90
C LEU A 39 -2.70 -4.07 7.83
N LYS A 40 -3.15 -5.09 8.56
CA LYS A 40 -2.26 -6.00 9.29
C LYS A 40 -1.42 -6.83 8.31
N PRO A 41 -0.33 -7.47 8.75
CA PRO A 41 0.52 -8.26 7.86
C PRO A 41 -0.24 -9.33 7.07
N ILE A 42 -1.20 -10.01 7.71
CA ILE A 42 -2.01 -11.05 7.05
C ILE A 42 -2.95 -10.49 5.98
N GLU A 43 -3.53 -9.31 6.21
CA GLU A 43 -4.43 -8.64 5.27
C GLU A 43 -3.64 -8.10 4.07
N TRP A 44 -2.47 -7.53 4.33
CA TRP A 44 -1.55 -7.08 3.28
C TRP A 44 -1.07 -8.25 2.42
N ASN A 45 -0.64 -9.36 3.03
CA ASN A 45 -0.19 -10.54 2.28
C ASN A 45 -1.32 -11.11 1.41
N LEU A 46 -2.55 -11.19 1.94
CA LEU A 46 -3.71 -11.61 1.16
C LEU A 46 -3.95 -10.69 -0.04
N LEU A 47 -3.83 -9.36 0.12
CA LEU A 47 -3.93 -8.41 -0.97
C LEU A 47 -2.85 -8.66 -2.04
N VAL A 48 -1.59 -8.82 -1.62
CA VAL A 48 -0.46 -9.10 -2.52
C VAL A 48 -0.68 -10.40 -3.30
N ASP A 49 -1.11 -11.47 -2.62
CA ASP A 49 -1.40 -12.75 -3.26
C ASP A 49 -2.50 -12.61 -4.32
N ASN A 50 -3.56 -11.84 -4.04
CA ASN A 50 -4.63 -11.60 -5.01
C ASN A 50 -4.15 -10.77 -6.22
N ILE A 51 -3.20 -9.85 -6.05
CA ILE A 51 -2.58 -9.12 -7.16
C ILE A 51 -1.71 -10.06 -7.99
N GLN A 52 -0.83 -10.83 -7.35
CA GLN A 52 0.13 -11.71 -8.04
C GLN A 52 -0.56 -12.86 -8.78
N ASN A 53 -1.64 -13.40 -8.23
CA ASN A 53 -2.45 -14.44 -8.87
C ASN A 53 -3.35 -13.89 -9.99
N GLY A 54 -3.41 -12.56 -10.19
CA GLY A 54 -4.28 -11.94 -11.19
C GLY A 54 -5.77 -11.99 -10.84
N THR A 55 -6.12 -12.23 -9.56
CA THR A 55 -7.50 -12.23 -9.09
C THR A 55 -8.09 -10.83 -9.11
N LEU A 56 -7.28 -9.82 -8.76
CA LEU A 56 -7.68 -8.43 -8.91
C LEU A 56 -7.47 -7.98 -10.36
N THR A 57 -8.52 -7.42 -10.93
CA THR A 57 -8.52 -6.87 -12.29
C THR A 57 -8.52 -5.35 -12.25
N LYS A 58 -7.93 -4.72 -13.27
CA LYS A 58 -8.01 -3.27 -13.44
C LYS A 58 -9.47 -2.87 -13.61
N ILE A 59 -9.88 -1.81 -12.94
CA ILE A 59 -11.17 -1.15 -13.14
C ILE A 59 -11.01 -0.16 -14.29
N ASN A 60 -11.95 -0.18 -15.24
CA ASN A 60 -12.02 0.78 -16.35
C ASN A 60 -12.99 1.91 -16.02
#